data_AF-A0A2D9XNT5-F1
#
_entry.id   AF-A0A2D9XNT5-F1
#
_cell.length_a   1.000
_cell.length_b   1.000
_cell.length_c   1.000
_cell.angle_alpha   90.00
_cell.angle_beta   90.00
_cell.angle_gamma   90.00
#
_symmetry.space_group_name_H-M   'P 1'
#
loop_
_entity.id
_entity.type
_entity.pdbx_description
1 polymer ?
#
loop_
_entity_poly.entity_id
_entity_poly.type
_entity_poly.pdbx_seq_one_letter_code
_entity_poly.pdbx_strand_id
1 'polypeptide(L)'
;MADNTKLKDCPTCGKEIATTAKVCPHCGAKNKNFKKELWWRIPLACFLALITLGIFGKASVPTCDSETGINNAKRAFDTNQMFKLGYKLEDFGNIEEVSYDDVYEERVCSAKAYTDRGEIGVLYSFKMRDNGEYLIQIRPDLSSK
;
A
#
# COMPACT_ATOMS: atom_id res chain seq x y z
N MET A 1 37.93 12.22 39.42
CA MET A 1 37.13 12.49 38.21
C MET A 1 37.97 13.37 37.30
N ALA A 2 38.50 12.84 36.19
CA ALA A 2 39.21 13.63 35.20
C ALA A 2 38.43 13.55 33.88
N ASP A 3 37.61 14.57 33.63
CA ASP A 3 37.04 14.82 32.31
C ASP A 3 38.19 15.31 31.42
N ASN A 4 38.49 14.57 30.34
CA ASN A 4 39.34 15.06 29.27
C ASN A 4 38.54 16.11 28.49
N THR A 5 38.51 17.33 29.03
CA THR A 5 37.68 18.42 28.51
C THR A 5 38.25 18.89 27.18
N LYS A 6 37.82 18.29 26.08
CA LYS A 6 38.04 18.87 24.75
C LYS A 6 37.30 20.20 24.72
N LEU A 7 38.06 21.29 24.64
CA LEU A 7 37.57 22.66 24.51
C LEU A 7 37.44 22.99 23.02
N LYS A 8 36.48 23.85 22.68
CA LYS A 8 36.31 24.41 21.34
C LYS A 8 35.86 25.86 21.43
N ASP A 9 36.14 26.66 20.42
CA ASP A 9 35.65 28.03 20.39
C ASP A 9 34.15 28.09 20.10
N CYS A 10 33.46 28.98 20.81
CA CYS A 10 32.06 29.26 20.53
C CYS A 10 31.94 29.96 19.17
N PRO A 11 31.14 29.43 18.21
CA PRO A 11 31.02 30.02 16.88
C PRO A 11 30.34 31.41 16.87
N THR A 12 29.72 31.82 17.98
CA THR A 12 29.00 33.09 18.09
C THR A 12 29.82 34.18 18.77
N CYS A 13 30.63 33.84 19.77
CA CYS A 13 31.38 34.84 20.54
C CYS A 13 32.90 34.61 20.57
N GLY A 14 33.39 33.53 19.95
CA GLY A 14 34.83 33.23 19.84
C GLY A 14 35.51 32.83 21.15
N LYS A 15 34.77 32.64 22.24
CA LYS A 15 35.33 32.20 23.53
C LYS A 15 35.39 30.69 23.64
N GLU A 16 36.43 30.18 24.26
CA GLU A 16 36.61 28.75 24.53
C GLU A 16 35.49 28.21 25.43
N ILE A 17 34.88 27.11 24.99
CA ILE A 17 33.81 26.40 25.70
C ILE A 17 34.07 24.89 25.68
N ALA A 18 33.61 24.18 26.70
CA ALA A 18 33.67 22.73 26.70
C ALA A 18 32.81 22.16 25.55
N THR A 19 33.33 21.19 24.81
CA THR A 19 32.59 20.51 23.73
C THR A 19 31.29 19.87 24.20
N THR A 20 31.21 19.51 25.49
CA THR A 20 30.04 18.95 26.17
C THR A 20 29.03 20.00 26.63
N ALA A 21 29.39 21.29 26.70
CA ALA A 21 28.50 22.36 27.12
C ALA A 21 27.32 22.47 26.14
N LYS A 22 26.08 22.32 26.62
CA LYS A 22 24.87 22.41 25.77
C LYS A 22 24.55 23.85 25.36
N VAL A 23 24.99 24.82 26.15
CA VAL A 23 24.78 26.27 25.95
C VAL A 23 26.07 26.99 26.33
N CYS A 24 26.46 28.00 25.55
CA CYS A 24 27.63 28.83 25.84
C CYS A 24 27.36 29.71 27.07
N PRO A 25 28.21 29.67 28.13
CA PRO A 25 28.03 30.47 29.34
C PRO A 25 28.32 31.96 29.12
N HIS A 26 29.03 32.32 28.05
CA HIS A 26 29.44 33.70 27.80
C HIS A 26 28.45 34.49 26.95
N CYS A 27 27.69 33.83 26.07
CA CYS A 27 26.75 34.51 25.17
C CYS A 27 25.37 33.85 25.09
N GLY A 28 25.15 32.71 25.75
CA GLY A 28 23.86 32.00 25.73
C GLY A 28 23.56 31.22 24.45
N ALA A 29 24.49 31.17 23.48
CA ALA A 29 24.28 30.44 22.24
C ALA A 29 24.19 28.91 22.48
N LYS A 30 23.16 28.26 21.91
CA LYS A 30 22.99 26.80 22.02
C LYS A 30 24.06 26.07 21.21
N ASN A 31 24.77 25.15 21.85
CA ASN A 31 25.75 24.31 21.21
C ASN A 31 25.06 23.11 20.56
N LYS A 32 24.92 23.13 19.23
CA LYS A 32 24.30 22.03 18.45
C LYS A 32 25.26 20.83 18.38
N ASN A 33 25.32 20.06 19.46
CA ASN A 33 26.04 18.80 19.54
C ASN A 33 25.25 17.70 18.82
N PHE A 34 25.09 17.80 17.50
CA PHE A 34 24.54 16.69 16.73
C PHE A 34 25.57 15.56 16.73
N LYS A 35 25.36 14.54 17.58
CA LYS A 35 26.08 13.27 17.48
C LYS A 35 25.65 12.60 16.17
N LYS A 36 26.33 12.96 15.07
CA LYS A 36 26.08 12.49 13.69
C LYS A 36 26.37 11.01 13.48
N GLU A 37 27.05 10.37 14.43
CA GLU A 37 27.54 8.99 14.37
C GLU A 37 26.43 7.93 14.22
N LEU A 38 25.16 8.25 14.53
CA LEU A 38 24.08 7.26 14.61
C LEU A 38 22.94 7.45 13.59
N TRP A 39 22.87 8.58 12.88
CA TRP A 39 21.71 8.90 12.04
C TRP A 39 21.73 8.23 10.66
N TRP A 40 22.92 7.93 10.12
CA TRP A 40 23.08 7.21 8.84
C TRP A 40 22.78 5.69 8.94
N ARG A 41 22.91 5.07 10.12
CA ARG A 41 22.76 3.61 10.29
C ARG A 41 21.30 3.16 10.43
N ILE A 42 20.38 4.07 10.73
CA ILE A 42 18.94 3.80 10.91
C ILE A 42 18.31 3.28 9.61
N PRO A 43 18.46 3.92 8.43
CA PRO A 43 17.85 3.42 7.21
C PRO A 43 18.36 2.03 6.79
N LEU A 44 19.67 1.75 6.91
CA LEU A 44 20.24 0.45 6.53
C LEU A 44 19.82 -0.69 7.47
N ALA A 45 19.75 -0.43 8.77
CA ALA A 45 19.30 -1.42 9.76
C ALA A 45 17.79 -1.70 9.65
N CYS A 46 16.97 -0.68 9.40
CA CYS A 46 15.54 -0.88 9.11
C CYS A 46 15.33 -1.65 7.80
N PHE A 47 16.12 -1.38 6.76
CA PHE A 47 16.03 -2.10 5.49
C PHE A 47 16.39 -3.58 5.62
N LEU A 48 17.45 -3.90 6.37
CA LEU A 48 17.84 -5.29 6.65
C LEU A 48 16.82 -6.03 7.53
N ALA A 49 16.24 -5.35 8.53
CA ALA A 49 15.20 -5.94 9.38
C ALA A 49 13.92 -6.28 8.59
N LEU A 50 13.52 -5.43 7.63
CA LEU A 50 12.36 -5.67 6.76
C LEU A 50 12.55 -6.89 5.84
N ILE A 51 13.79 -7.13 5.37
CA ILE A 51 14.11 -8.32 4.55
C ILE A 51 14.03 -9.61 5.38
N THR A 52 14.47 -9.59 6.64
CA THR A 52 14.42 -10.78 7.53
C THR A 52 13.02 -11.10 8.05
N LEU A 53 12.10 -10.12 8.09
CA LEU A 53 10.73 -10.32 8.58
C LEU A 53 9.79 -10.94 7.54
N GLY A 54 10.28 -11.30 6.35
CA GLY A 54 9.46 -12.03 5.37
C GLY A 54 8.19 -11.28 4.98
N ILE A 55 8.22 -9.95 4.96
CA ILE A 55 7.08 -9.10 4.53
C ILE A 55 7.03 -9.07 3.00
N PHE A 56 7.12 -10.23 2.37
CA PHE A 56 6.56 -10.44 1.05
C PHE A 56 5.18 -11.01 1.29
N GLY A 57 4.19 -10.11 1.37
CA GLY A 57 2.80 -10.51 1.51
C GLY A 57 2.45 -11.51 0.41
N LYS A 58 1.84 -12.64 0.79
CA LYS A 58 1.21 -13.53 -0.19
C LYS A 58 0.23 -12.70 -1.02
N ALA A 59 0.32 -12.79 -2.34
CA ALA A 59 -0.68 -12.22 -3.22
C ALA A 59 -2.02 -12.91 -2.91
N SER A 60 -2.95 -12.19 -2.31
CA SER A 60 -4.30 -12.67 -2.03
C SER A 60 -5.26 -12.15 -3.10
N VAL A 61 -6.31 -12.91 -3.42
CA VAL A 61 -7.39 -12.40 -4.26
C VAL A 61 -7.99 -11.11 -3.69
N PRO A 62 -8.30 -10.12 -4.53
CA PRO A 62 -8.94 -8.89 -4.08
C PRO A 62 -10.34 -9.16 -3.52
N THR A 63 -10.82 -8.30 -2.63
CA THR A 63 -12.22 -8.31 -2.17
C THR A 63 -13.13 -7.68 -3.22
N CYS A 64 -14.41 -8.04 -3.19
CA CYS A 64 -15.41 -7.57 -4.16
C CYS A 64 -15.59 -6.03 -4.14
N ASP A 65 -15.43 -5.41 -2.99
CA ASP A 65 -15.59 -3.97 -2.74
C ASP A 65 -14.29 -3.16 -2.85
N SER A 66 -13.15 -3.81 -3.07
CA SER A 66 -11.87 -3.12 -3.21
C SER A 66 -11.78 -2.32 -4.51
N GLU A 67 -11.18 -1.13 -4.46
CA GLU A 67 -10.97 -0.30 -5.65
C GLU A 67 -10.21 -1.06 -6.76
N THR A 68 -9.23 -1.89 -6.36
CA THR A 68 -8.48 -2.73 -7.31
C THR A 68 -9.37 -3.82 -7.92
N GLY A 69 -10.17 -4.52 -7.11
CA GLY A 69 -11.10 -5.55 -7.58
C GLY A 69 -12.12 -4.98 -8.56
N ILE A 70 -12.77 -3.87 -8.20
CA ILE A 70 -13.77 -3.19 -9.02
C ILE A 70 -13.17 -2.72 -10.34
N ASN A 71 -12.02 -2.03 -10.32
CA ASN A 71 -11.41 -1.52 -11.54
C ASN A 71 -11.00 -2.63 -12.50
N ASN A 72 -10.51 -3.77 -11.98
CA ASN A 72 -10.15 -4.89 -12.82
C ASN A 72 -11.38 -5.64 -13.35
N ALA A 73 -12.45 -5.74 -12.55
CA ALA A 73 -13.74 -6.25 -13.03
C ALA A 73 -14.33 -5.37 -14.14
N LYS A 74 -14.27 -4.03 -14.02
CA LYS A 74 -14.74 -3.10 -15.07
C LYS A 74 -13.99 -3.32 -16.39
N ARG A 75 -12.66 -3.45 -16.32
CA ARG A 75 -11.82 -3.76 -17.50
C ARG A 75 -12.15 -5.13 -18.11
N ALA A 76 -12.38 -6.13 -17.27
CA ALA A 76 -12.77 -7.46 -17.73
C ALA A 76 -14.15 -7.43 -18.41
N PHE A 77 -15.07 -6.57 -17.98
CA PHE A 77 -16.37 -6.39 -18.62
C PHE A 77 -16.23 -5.79 -20.02
N ASP A 78 -15.46 -4.70 -20.14
CA ASP A 78 -15.25 -4.01 -21.43
C ASP A 78 -14.50 -4.88 -22.46
N THR A 79 -13.63 -5.78 -21.98
CA THR A 79 -12.85 -6.70 -22.84
C THR A 79 -13.59 -7.99 -23.15
N ASN A 80 -14.57 -8.40 -22.33
CA ASN A 80 -15.32 -9.62 -22.54
C ASN A 80 -16.19 -9.50 -23.79
N GLN A 81 -15.94 -10.37 -24.77
CA GLN A 81 -16.61 -10.35 -26.06
C GLN A 81 -18.14 -10.48 -25.94
N MET A 82 -18.66 -11.15 -24.91
CA MET A 82 -20.11 -11.23 -24.68
C MET A 82 -20.73 -9.90 -24.30
N PHE A 83 -20.06 -9.09 -23.48
CA PHE A 83 -20.55 -7.78 -23.04
C PHE A 83 -20.18 -6.65 -24.00
N LYS A 84 -19.03 -6.78 -24.68
CA LYS A 84 -18.56 -5.87 -25.74
C LYS A 84 -19.49 -5.82 -26.95
N LEU A 85 -20.36 -6.83 -27.15
CA LEU A 85 -21.38 -6.86 -28.20
C LEU A 85 -22.58 -5.93 -27.89
N GLY A 86 -22.27 -4.67 -27.59
CA GLY A 86 -23.23 -3.57 -27.62
C GLY A 86 -23.56 -2.92 -26.29
N TYR A 87 -22.95 -3.30 -25.17
CA TYR A 87 -23.13 -2.60 -23.89
C TYR A 87 -21.89 -1.78 -23.57
N LYS A 88 -22.08 -0.51 -23.24
CA LYS A 88 -21.05 0.36 -22.66
C LYS A 88 -21.27 0.39 -21.16
N LEU A 89 -20.29 -0.07 -20.39
CA LEU A 89 -20.35 0.00 -18.93
C LEU A 89 -20.24 1.46 -18.46
N GLU A 90 -21.15 1.87 -17.60
CA GLU A 90 -21.10 3.15 -16.90
C GLU A 90 -20.55 2.95 -15.48
N ASP A 91 -21.11 2.00 -14.73
CA ASP A 91 -20.65 1.68 -13.38
C ASP A 91 -21.10 0.29 -12.90
N PHE A 92 -20.52 -0.16 -11.78
CA PHE A 92 -21.04 -1.27 -10.99
C PHE A 92 -21.66 -0.76 -9.69
N GLY A 93 -22.77 -1.37 -9.27
CA GLY A 93 -23.34 -1.17 -7.94
C GLY A 93 -23.96 -2.44 -7.39
N ASN A 94 -24.46 -2.38 -6.15
CA ASN A 94 -25.00 -3.54 -5.42
C ASN A 94 -24.05 -4.75 -5.50
N ILE A 95 -22.80 -4.51 -5.11
CA ILE A 95 -21.75 -5.53 -5.13
C ILE A 95 -21.88 -6.39 -3.87
N GLU A 96 -22.03 -7.69 -4.03
CA GLU A 96 -22.12 -8.64 -2.92
C GLU A 96 -21.17 -9.81 -3.15
N GLU A 97 -20.60 -10.33 -2.07
CA GLU A 97 -19.81 -11.56 -2.11
C GLU A 97 -20.76 -12.76 -2.09
N VAL A 98 -20.68 -13.59 -3.12
CA VAL A 98 -21.49 -14.81 -3.26
C VAL A 98 -20.81 -15.98 -2.58
N SER A 99 -19.50 -16.12 -2.78
CA SER A 99 -18.71 -17.19 -2.17
C SER A 99 -17.23 -16.87 -2.17
N TYR A 100 -16.52 -17.45 -1.21
CA TYR A 100 -15.07 -17.45 -1.13
C TYR A 100 -14.57 -18.88 -0.85
N ASP A 101 -13.66 -19.36 -1.67
CA ASP A 101 -12.98 -20.65 -1.53
C ASP A 101 -11.50 -20.40 -1.22
N ASP A 102 -11.07 -20.78 -0.02
CA ASP A 102 -9.71 -20.59 0.48
C ASP A 102 -8.73 -21.62 -0.06
N VAL A 103 -9.20 -22.79 -0.50
CA VAL A 103 -8.39 -23.86 -1.08
C VAL A 103 -7.97 -23.51 -2.51
N TYR A 104 -8.91 -22.96 -3.30
CA TYR A 104 -8.66 -22.56 -4.68
C TYR A 104 -8.31 -21.08 -4.84
N GLU A 105 -8.28 -20.33 -3.72
CA GLU A 105 -8.11 -18.87 -3.71
C GLU A 105 -9.03 -18.22 -4.77
N GLU A 106 -10.31 -18.57 -4.71
CA GLU A 106 -11.34 -18.11 -5.65
C GLU A 106 -12.41 -17.32 -4.92
N ARG A 107 -12.67 -16.08 -5.35
CA ARG A 107 -13.75 -15.24 -4.82
C ARG A 107 -14.76 -14.94 -5.92
N VAL A 108 -16.03 -15.19 -5.64
CA VAL A 108 -17.14 -14.92 -6.55
C VAL A 108 -17.97 -13.76 -6.01
N CYS A 109 -18.21 -12.78 -6.86
CA CYS A 109 -18.94 -11.57 -6.54
C CYS A 109 -20.12 -11.40 -7.51
N SER A 110 -21.27 -10.96 -7.00
CA SER A 110 -22.37 -10.46 -7.81
C SER A 110 -22.31 -8.93 -7.86
N ALA A 111 -22.76 -8.35 -8.96
CA ALA A 111 -22.97 -6.91 -9.07
C ALA A 111 -24.06 -6.60 -10.09
N LYS A 112 -24.68 -5.43 -9.95
CA LYS A 112 -25.45 -4.80 -11.02
C LYS A 112 -24.51 -3.95 -11.86
N ALA A 113 -24.46 -4.23 -13.15
CA ALA A 113 -23.79 -3.41 -14.14
C ALA A 113 -24.78 -2.40 -14.73
N TYR A 114 -24.50 -1.12 -14.53
CA TYR A 114 -25.21 -0.03 -15.17
C TYR A 114 -24.57 0.21 -16.53
N THR A 115 -25.39 0.08 -17.58
CA THR A 115 -24.95 0.24 -18.97
C THR A 115 -25.79 1.30 -19.66
N ASP A 116 -25.32 1.76 -20.82
CA ASP A 116 -26.05 2.65 -21.72
C ASP A 116 -27.42 2.10 -22.17
N ARG A 117 -27.67 0.79 -21.99
CA ARG A 117 -28.92 0.10 -22.37
C ARG A 117 -29.74 -0.39 -21.19
N GLY A 118 -29.35 -0.04 -19.96
CA GLY A 118 -30.04 -0.42 -18.74
C GLY A 118 -29.15 -1.18 -17.76
N GLU A 119 -29.79 -1.75 -16.73
CA GLU A 119 -29.10 -2.54 -15.70
C GLU A 119 -29.12 -4.04 -16.02
N ILE A 120 -27.96 -4.69 -15.83
CA ILE A 120 -27.82 -6.14 -15.98
C ILE A 120 -27.12 -6.74 -14.76
N GLY A 121 -27.61 -7.87 -14.26
CA GLY A 121 -26.94 -8.63 -13.22
C GLY A 121 -25.73 -9.37 -13.79
N VAL A 122 -24.58 -9.27 -13.13
CA VAL A 122 -23.35 -9.95 -13.50
C VAL A 122 -22.72 -10.65 -12.30
N LEU A 123 -22.14 -11.82 -12.57
CA LEU A 123 -21.26 -12.53 -11.67
C LEU A 123 -19.83 -12.40 -12.19
N TYR A 124 -18.91 -11.99 -11.34
CA TYR A 124 -17.50 -11.99 -11.64
C TYR A 124 -16.71 -12.77 -10.59
N SER A 125 -15.70 -13.53 -11.01
CA SER A 125 -14.83 -14.27 -10.09
C SER A 125 -13.37 -13.88 -10.26
N PHE A 126 -12.66 -13.80 -9.14
CA PHE A 126 -11.20 -13.68 -9.07
C PHE A 126 -10.62 -15.05 -8.72
N LYS A 127 -9.74 -15.58 -9.57
CA LYS A 127 -9.09 -16.88 -9.35
C LYS A 127 -7.59 -16.77 -9.48
N MET A 128 -6.84 -17.15 -8.45
CA MET A 128 -5.37 -17.11 -8.49
C MET A 128 -4.80 -18.13 -9.48
N ARG A 129 -3.70 -17.75 -10.11
CA ARG A 129 -2.85 -18.58 -10.97
C ARG A 129 -1.53 -18.86 -10.27
N ASP A 130 -0.85 -19.91 -10.72
CA ASP A 130 0.47 -20.33 -10.22
C ASP A 130 1.56 -19.25 -10.35
N ASN A 131 1.38 -18.29 -11.27
CA ASN A 131 2.29 -17.16 -11.47
C ASN A 131 2.05 -15.99 -10.50
N GLY A 132 1.10 -16.10 -9.57
CA GLY A 132 0.74 -15.05 -8.62
C GLY A 132 -0.18 -13.96 -9.17
N GLU A 133 -0.62 -14.07 -10.42
CA GLU A 133 -1.68 -13.22 -10.98
C GLU A 133 -3.05 -13.87 -10.76
N TYR A 134 -4.14 -13.10 -10.84
CA TYR A 134 -5.49 -13.65 -10.84
C TYR A 134 -6.19 -13.45 -12.19
N LEU A 135 -7.00 -14.45 -12.52
CA LEU A 135 -7.94 -14.42 -13.63
C LEU A 135 -9.25 -13.78 -13.18
N ILE A 136 -9.84 -13.01 -14.09
CA ILE A 136 -11.18 -12.46 -13.91
C ILE A 136 -12.09 -13.06 -14.97
N GLN A 137 -13.16 -13.71 -14.54
CA GLN A 137 -14.21 -14.22 -15.42
C GLN A 137 -15.51 -13.50 -15.11
N ILE A 138 -16.21 -13.03 -16.14
CA ILE A 138 -17.52 -12.38 -15.99
C ILE A 138 -18.57 -13.16 -16.75
N ARG A 139 -19.70 -13.43 -16.09
CA ARG A 139 -20.86 -14.13 -16.64
C ARG A 139 -22.14 -13.39 -16.26
N PRO A 140 -23.21 -13.49 -17.07
CA PRO A 140 -24.50 -12.96 -16.69
C PRO A 140 -25.02 -13.67 -15.43
N ASP A 141 -25.62 -12.93 -14.52
CA ASP A 141 -26.31 -13.50 -13.38
C ASP A 141 -27.71 -13.96 -13.79
N LEU A 142 -27.86 -15.27 -14.02
CA LEU A 142 -29.13 -15.88 -14.41
C LEU A 142 -30.10 -16.07 -13.22
N SER A 143 -29.64 -15.81 -12.00
CA SER A 143 -30.46 -15.89 -10.78
C SER A 143 -31.24 -14.60 -10.50
N SER A 144 -30.92 -13.51 -11.20
CA SER A 144 -31.66 -12.24 -11.20
C SER A 144 -32.96 -12.37 -12.02
N LYS A 145 -33.96 -13.08 -11.50
CA LYS A 145 -35.36 -13.05 -11.98
C LYS A 145 -36.29 -12.48 -10.93
#